data_AF-A0A1I7N866-F1
#
_entry.id   AF-A0A1I7N866-F1
#
_cell.length_a   1.000
_cell.length_b   1.000
_cell.length_c   1.000
_cell.angle_alpha   90.00
_cell.angle_beta   90.00
_cell.angle_gamma   90.00
#
_symmetry.space_group_name_H-M   'P 1'
#
loop_
_entity.id
_entity.type
_entity.pdbx_description
1 polymer ?
#
loop_
_entity_poly.entity_id
_entity_poly.type
_entity_poly.pdbx_seq_one_letter_code
_entity_poly.pdbx_strand_id
1 'polypeptide(L)'
;MKKFLLGVLMVAIGLLLIGIDSQAQCSICTKTASDLNPDAARSLNAGILYLMITPLALVGFIGWRWWVSNKQDEDEGNANHE
;
A
#
# COMPACT_ATOMS: atom_id res chain seq x y z
N MET A 1 16.61 -16.26 5.87
CA MET A 1 15.80 -15.06 5.58
C MET A 1 15.26 -15.03 4.15
N LYS A 2 16.09 -15.19 3.09
CA LYS A 2 15.63 -15.12 1.68
C LYS A 2 14.46 -16.05 1.31
N LYS A 3 14.44 -17.30 1.79
CA LYS A 3 13.34 -18.26 1.58
C LYS A 3 12.03 -17.92 2.31
N PHE A 4 12.13 -17.25 3.46
CA PHE A 4 10.97 -16.74 4.19
C PHE A 4 10.44 -15.47 3.50
N LEU A 5 11.35 -14.57 3.08
CA LEU A 5 11.03 -13.38 2.31
C LEU A 5 10.34 -13.74 0.98
N LEU A 6 10.82 -14.79 0.29
CA LEU A 6 10.22 -15.28 -0.95
C LEU A 6 8.81 -15.84 -0.72
N GLY A 7 8.60 -16.55 0.40
CA GLY A 7 7.28 -17.05 0.79
C GLY A 7 6.29 -15.92 1.09
N VAL A 8 6.71 -14.90 1.84
CA VAL A 8 5.91 -13.71 2.14
C VAL A 8 5.55 -12.96 0.85
N LEU A 9 6.51 -12.82 -0.07
CA LEU A 9 6.31 -12.16 -1.37
C LEU A 9 5.30 -12.93 -2.24
N MET A 10 5.41 -14.25 -2.31
CA MET A 10 4.46 -15.12 -3.04
C MET A 10 3.04 -15.00 -2.47
N VAL A 11 2.89 -15.00 -1.15
CA VAL A 11 1.58 -14.84 -0.49
C VAL A 11 1.00 -13.46 -0.75
N ALA A 12 1.80 -12.39 -0.68
CA ALA A 12 1.37 -11.03 -0.97
C ALA A 12 0.90 -10.87 -2.43
N ILE A 13 1.64 -11.44 -3.39
CA ILE A 13 1.26 -11.47 -4.82
C ILE A 13 -0.02 -12.27 -5.02
N GLY A 14 -0.16 -13.42 -4.38
CA GLY A 14 -1.38 -14.23 -4.42
C GLY A 14 -2.60 -13.47 -3.90
N LEU A 15 -2.44 -12.70 -2.82
CA LEU A 15 -3.51 -11.89 -2.23
C LEU A 15 -3.94 -10.72 -3.14
N LEU A 16 -3.01 -10.14 -3.90
CA LEU A 16 -3.29 -9.06 -4.87
C LEU A 16 -4.07 -9.54 -6.10
N LEU A 17 -4.03 -10.83 -6.42
CA LEU A 17 -4.76 -11.42 -7.56
C LEU A 17 -6.22 -11.73 -7.23
N ILE A 18 -6.61 -11.66 -5.95
CA ILE A 18 -7.99 -11.86 -5.52
C ILE A 18 -8.72 -10.52 -5.66
N GLY A 19 -9.56 -10.42 -6.69
CA GLY A 19 -10.45 -9.27 -6.86
C GLY A 19 -11.44 -9.20 -5.69
N ILE A 20 -11.20 -8.27 -4.76
CA ILE A 20 -12.14 -7.97 -3.67
C ILE A 20 -13.18 -6.99 -4.19
N ASP A 21 -14.46 -7.40 -4.18
CA ASP A 21 -15.57 -6.48 -4.35
C ASP A 21 -15.51 -5.41 -3.25
N SER A 22 -15.20 -4.17 -3.64
CA SER A 22 -15.00 -3.08 -2.70
C SER A 22 -16.35 -2.58 -2.19
N GLN A 23 -16.80 -3.14 -1.06
CA GLN A 23 -17.84 -2.53 -0.24
C GLN A 23 -17.18 -1.46 0.65
N ALA A 24 -17.68 -0.22 0.62
CA ALA A 24 -17.17 0.82 1.49
C ALA A 24 -17.41 0.42 2.96
N GLN A 25 -16.36 0.45 3.79
CA GLN A 25 -16.42 0.06 5.21
C GLN A 25 -16.90 1.19 6.13
N CYS A 26 -16.95 2.43 5.63
CA CYS A 26 -17.46 3.58 6.37
C CYS A 26 -18.97 3.75 6.13
N SER A 27 -19.77 3.79 7.19
CA SER A 27 -21.23 3.87 7.13
C SER A 27 -21.76 5.10 6.38
N ILE A 28 -21.02 6.22 6.41
CA ILE A 28 -21.35 7.43 5.64
C ILE A 28 -21.17 7.17 4.14
N CYS A 29 -20.03 6.60 3.76
CA CYS A 29 -19.73 6.29 2.36
C CYS A 29 -20.71 5.26 1.77
N THR A 30 -21.11 4.25 2.55
CA THR A 30 -22.13 3.28 2.15
C THR A 30 -23.48 3.96 1.92
N LYS A 31 -23.90 4.85 2.82
CA LYS A 31 -25.16 5.58 2.67
C LYS A 31 -25.15 6.48 1.44
N THR A 32 -24.07 7.22 1.22
CA THR A 32 -23.91 8.07 0.03
C THR A 32 -23.92 7.23 -1.25
N ALA A 33 -23.22 6.09 -1.29
CA ALA A 33 -23.23 5.21 -2.45
C ALA A 33 -24.63 4.68 -2.80
N SER A 34 -25.46 4.37 -1.79
CA SER A 34 -26.83 3.87 -1.98
C SER A 34 -27.81 4.92 -2.54
N ASP A 35 -27.53 6.20 -2.34
CA ASP A 35 -28.38 7.30 -2.85
C ASP A 35 -27.98 7.72 -4.29
N LEU A 36 -26.90 7.14 -4.84
CA LEU A 36 -26.36 7.44 -6.17
C LEU A 36 -26.75 6.37 -7.20
N ASN A 37 -26.64 6.72 -8.49
CA ASN A 37 -26.75 5.71 -9.56
C ASN A 37 -25.56 4.71 -9.49
N PRO A 38 -25.71 3.50 -10.07
CA PRO A 38 -24.70 2.43 -9.94
C PRO A 38 -23.29 2.82 -10.40
N ASP A 39 -23.19 3.59 -11.48
CA ASP A 39 -21.90 4.01 -12.04
C ASP A 39 -21.21 5.02 -11.12
N ALA A 40 -21.98 5.98 -10.59
CA ALA A 40 -21.47 6.95 -9.64
C ALA A 40 -21.07 6.29 -8.30
N ALA A 41 -21.86 5.33 -7.81
CA ALA A 41 -21.52 4.54 -6.61
C ALA A 41 -20.22 3.74 -6.77
N ARG A 42 -20.01 3.13 -7.94
CA ARG A 42 -18.75 2.44 -8.27
C ARG A 42 -17.56 3.39 -8.28
N SER A 43 -17.71 4.57 -8.88
CA SER A 43 -16.65 5.58 -8.93
C SER A 43 -16.28 6.10 -7.53
N LEU A 44 -17.27 6.22 -6.64
CA LEU A 44 -17.07 6.65 -5.25
C LEU A 44 -16.21 5.64 -4.47
N ASN A 45 -16.50 4.35 -4.59
CA ASN A 45 -15.74 3.30 -3.91
C ASN A 45 -14.27 3.25 -4.39
N ALA A 46 -14.04 3.43 -5.69
CA ALA A 46 -12.69 3.55 -6.25
C ALA A 46 -11.94 4.77 -5.68
N GLY A 47 -12.63 5.91 -5.53
CA GLY A 47 -12.09 7.11 -4.89
C GLY A 47 -11.67 6.88 -3.44
N ILE A 48 -12.48 6.17 -2.64
CA ILE A 48 -12.16 5.84 -1.24
C ILE A 48 -10.89 4.99 -1.16
N LEU A 49 -10.80 3.93 -1.99
CA LEU A 49 -9.61 3.08 -2.04
C LEU A 49 -8.36 3.88 -2.42
N TYR A 50 -8.48 4.76 -3.43
CA TYR A 50 -7.38 5.65 -3.82
C TYR A 50 -6.90 6.50 -2.65
N LEU A 51 -7.82 7.13 -1.92
CA LEU A 51 -7.49 7.99 -0.78
C LEU A 51 -6.93 7.22 0.41
N MET A 52 -7.31 5.96 0.63
CA MET A 52 -6.73 5.12 1.69
C MET A 52 -5.32 4.62 1.35
N ILE A 53 -5.09 4.22 0.10
CA ILE A 53 -3.80 3.67 -0.35
C ILE A 53 -2.75 4.78 -0.46
N THR A 54 -3.13 5.96 -0.94
CA THR A 54 -2.21 7.09 -1.17
C THR A 54 -1.32 7.43 0.03
N PRO A 55 -1.85 7.68 1.26
CA PRO A 55 -1.00 8.01 2.41
C PRO A 55 -0.11 6.85 2.84
N LEU A 56 -0.58 5.61 2.73
CA LEU A 56 0.22 4.42 3.06
C LEU A 56 1.39 4.24 2.07
N ALA A 57 1.11 4.40 0.77
CA ALA A 57 2.12 4.34 -0.27
C ALA A 57 3.15 5.47 -0.12
N LEU A 58 2.70 6.69 0.19
CA LEU A 58 3.58 7.84 0.40
C LEU A 58 4.52 7.63 1.60
N VAL A 59 3.97 7.26 2.77
CA VAL A 59 4.79 7.01 3.97
C VAL A 59 5.71 5.82 3.75
N GLY A 60 5.23 4.75 3.12
CA GLY A 60 6.04 3.58 2.80
C GLY A 60 7.21 3.93 1.87
N PHE A 61 6.98 4.75 0.85
CA PHE A 61 8.02 5.20 -0.08
C PHE A 61 9.08 6.07 0.62
N ILE A 62 8.64 7.05 1.42
CA ILE A 62 9.56 7.93 2.17
C ILE A 62 10.39 7.11 3.16
N GLY A 63 9.76 6.22 3.94
CA GLY A 63 10.44 5.36 4.90
C GLY A 63 11.46 4.43 4.24
N TRP A 64 11.11 3.84 3.09
CA TRP A 64 12.04 3.02 2.32
C TRP A 64 13.24 3.83 1.80
N ARG A 65 13.01 5.01 1.23
CA ARG A 65 14.06 5.90 0.72
C ARG A 65 15.02 6.33 1.84
N TRP A 66 14.49 6.62 3.03
CA TRP A 66 15.30 6.98 4.19
C TRP A 66 16.17 5.81 4.67
N TRP A 67 15.59 4.61 4.81
CA TRP A 67 16.34 3.43 5.23
C TRP A 67 17.50 3.09 4.27
N VAL A 68 17.28 3.18 2.95
CA VAL A 68 18.33 2.93 1.96
C VAL A 68 19.46 3.96 2.07
N SER A 69 19.14 5.23 2.31
CA SER A 69 20.14 6.29 2.44
C SER A 69 21.03 6.06 3.68
N ASN A 70 20.42 5.73 4.82
CA ASN A 70 21.18 5.42 6.03
C ASN A 70 22.08 4.18 5.91
N LYS A 71 21.70 3.18 5.09
CA LYS A 71 22.58 2.02 4.84
C LYS A 71 23.80 2.38 3.99
N GLN A 72 23.67 3.31 3.05
CA GLN A 72 24.82 3.83 2.29
C GLN A 72 25.78 4.56 3.21
N ASP A 73 25.29 5.37 4.14
CA ASP A 73 26.13 6.07 5.11
C ASP A 73 26.88 5.10 6.05
N GLU A 74 26.24 3.99 6.47
CA GLU A 74 26.87 2.91 7.25
C GLU A 74 27.96 2.18 6.46
N ASP A 75 27.68 1.83 5.19
CA ASP A 75 28.61 1.12 4.33
C ASP A 75 29.82 2.01 3.94
N GLU A 76 29.59 3.31 3.68
CA GLU A 76 30.64 4.30 3.43
C GLU A 76 31.49 4.59 4.68
N GLY A 77 30.87 4.67 5.87
CA GLY A 77 31.52 4.87 7.16
C GLY A 77 32.37 3.68 7.67
N ASN A 78 32.13 2.48 7.13
CA ASN A 78 32.96 1.31 7.40
C ASN A 78 34.14 1.22 6.42
N ALA A 79 33.96 1.59 5.15
CA ALA A 79 34.99 1.52 4.11
C ALA A 79 36.14 2.56 4.26
N ASN A 80 35.91 3.65 4.99
CA ASN A 80 36.90 4.69 5.31
C ASN A 80 37.55 4.49 6.69
N HIS A 81 37.18 3.44 7.43
CA HIS A 81 37.80 3.03 8.70
C HIS A 81 38.69 1.77 8.57
N GLU A 82 38.88 1.24 7.36
CA GLU A 82 39.84 0.17 7.00
C GLU A 82 41.14 0.71 6.39
#